data_AF-A0A7X4B6B5-F1
#
_entry.id   AF-A0A7X4B6B5-F1
#
_cell.length_a   1.000
_cell.length_b   1.000
_cell.length_c   1.000
_cell.angle_alpha   90.00
_cell.angle_beta   90.00
_cell.angle_gamma   90.00
#
_symmetry.space_group_name_H-M   'P 1'
#
loop_
_entity.id
_entity.type
_entity.pdbx_description
1 polymer ?
#
loop_
_entity_poly.entity_id
_entity_poly.type
_entity_poly.pdbx_seq_one_letter_code
_entity_poly.pdbx_strand_id
1 'polypeptide(L)'
;MNLKNWLKQWGLDSLKINASILQAEWSPKPGDREAAWKLYIELLTRITTQALPTESGDEKTALDSIYSLFKTTRRILKEQGQNCIEFTKIAVVVLNQVVRPFTAKWHPKSIAGDFEKEAECNAFREELKLLQVELRKYSRALADLADVEDLTNLEDIE
;
A
#
# COMPACT_ATOMS: atom_id res chain seq x y z
N MET A 1 8.60 16.43 15.27
CA MET A 1 7.81 16.46 14.00
C MET A 1 6.41 15.92 14.29
N ASN A 2 5.36 16.33 13.58
CA ASN A 2 4.00 15.76 13.74
C ASN A 2 3.65 14.82 12.56
N LEU A 3 2.61 14.00 12.72
CA LEU A 3 2.20 13.02 11.70
C LEU A 3 1.85 13.71 10.37
N LYS A 4 1.18 14.87 10.40
CA LYS A 4 0.84 15.62 9.19
C LYS A 4 2.06 15.95 8.33
N ASN A 5 3.11 16.49 8.94
CA ASN A 5 4.32 16.88 8.22
C ASN A 5 5.05 15.64 7.69
N TRP A 6 5.06 14.55 8.46
CA TRP A 6 5.63 13.28 8.03
C TRP A 6 4.88 12.69 6.81
N LEU A 7 3.55 12.67 6.81
CA LEU A 7 2.76 12.21 5.65
C LEU A 7 3.02 13.06 4.40
N LYS A 8 3.16 14.38 4.58
CA LYS A 8 3.44 15.31 3.48
C LYS A 8 4.79 15.03 2.82
N GLN A 9 5.82 14.66 3.59
CA GLN A 9 7.14 14.28 3.06
C GLN A 9 7.04 13.14 2.03
N TRP A 10 6.09 12.21 2.25
CA TRP A 10 5.89 11.04 1.40
C TRP A 10 4.75 11.19 0.38
N GLY A 11 4.16 12.38 0.26
CA GLY A 11 3.03 12.64 -0.67
C GLY A 11 1.74 11.90 -0.28
N LEU A 12 1.56 11.63 1.01
CA LEU A 12 0.39 10.95 1.60
C LEU A 12 -0.54 11.95 2.33
N ASP A 13 -0.43 13.24 2.05
CA ASP A 13 -1.21 14.31 2.69
C ASP A 13 -2.67 14.38 2.22
N SER A 14 -3.02 13.66 1.15
CA SER A 14 -4.41 13.48 0.69
C SER A 14 -5.23 12.52 1.57
N LEU A 15 -4.57 11.74 2.44
CA LEU A 15 -5.22 10.79 3.33
C LEU A 15 -6.10 11.52 4.36
N LYS A 16 -7.36 11.10 4.43
CA LYS A 16 -8.35 11.70 5.35
C LYS A 16 -8.17 11.09 6.75
N ILE A 17 -7.35 11.74 7.56
CA ILE A 17 -7.10 11.37 8.97
C ILE A 17 -7.69 12.43 9.89
N ASN A 18 -8.19 12.02 11.06
CA ASN A 18 -8.72 12.95 12.06
C ASN A 18 -7.68 14.02 12.42
N ALA A 19 -8.10 15.28 12.54
CA ALA A 19 -7.24 16.41 12.84
C ALA A 19 -6.44 16.25 14.14
N SER A 20 -7.02 15.66 15.20
CA SER A 20 -6.30 15.44 16.46
C SER A 20 -5.15 14.44 16.30
N ILE A 21 -5.34 13.40 15.47
CA ILE A 21 -4.31 12.40 15.17
C ILE A 21 -3.22 13.01 14.28
N LEU A 22 -3.59 13.83 13.30
CA LEU A 22 -2.65 14.50 12.40
C LEU A 22 -1.71 15.47 13.15
N GLN A 23 -2.21 16.14 14.18
CA GLN A 23 -1.44 17.09 14.99
C GLN A 23 -0.66 16.42 16.13
N ALA A 24 -0.89 15.13 16.39
CA ALA A 24 -0.15 14.39 17.39
C ALA A 24 1.34 14.35 17.05
N GLU A 25 2.17 14.30 18.10
CA GLU A 25 3.61 14.11 17.96
C GLU A 25 3.89 12.79 17.24
N TRP A 26 4.75 12.86 16.22
CA TRP A 26 5.21 11.69 15.50
C TRP A 26 6.37 11.06 16.25
N SER A 27 6.11 9.96 16.95
CA SER A 27 7.10 9.25 17.76
C SER A 27 7.00 7.72 17.59
N PRO A 28 7.42 7.18 16.42
CA PRO A 28 7.44 5.74 16.18
C PRO A 28 8.29 4.97 17.21
N LYS A 29 7.77 3.84 17.69
CA LYS A 29 8.43 2.94 18.63
C LYS A 29 9.05 1.75 17.91
N PRO A 30 9.91 0.94 18.56
CA PRO A 30 10.49 -0.25 17.93
C PRO A 30 9.45 -1.20 17.29
N GLY A 31 8.27 -1.36 17.89
CA GLY A 31 7.18 -2.17 17.33
C GLY A 31 6.58 -1.57 16.04
N ASP A 32 6.55 -0.25 15.90
CA ASP A 32 6.17 0.42 14.64
C ASP A 32 7.18 0.14 13.54
N ARG A 33 8.48 0.25 13.87
CA ARG A 33 9.58 0.02 12.92
C ARG A 33 9.57 -1.43 12.42
N GLU A 34 9.41 -2.39 13.34
CA GLU A 34 9.34 -3.80 12.99
C GLU A 34 8.09 -4.12 12.14
N ALA A 35 6.93 -3.53 12.47
CA ALA A 35 5.73 -3.66 11.65
C ALA A 35 5.94 -3.10 10.24
N ALA A 36 6.54 -1.92 10.16
CA ALA A 36 6.80 -1.23 8.91
C ALA A 36 7.77 -2.03 8.03
N TRP A 37 8.85 -2.55 8.60
CA TRP A 37 9.78 -3.44 7.91
C TRP A 37 9.08 -4.67 7.32
N LYS A 38 8.26 -5.35 8.13
CA LYS A 38 7.52 -6.54 7.66
C LYS A 38 6.62 -6.23 6.47
N LEU A 39 5.88 -5.12 6.50
CA LEU A 39 5.00 -4.75 5.40
C LEU A 39 5.78 -4.17 4.20
N TYR A 40 6.87 -3.48 4.45
CA TYR A 40 7.76 -2.95 3.43
C TYR A 40 8.34 -4.06 2.54
N ILE A 41 8.86 -5.13 3.14
CA ILE A 41 9.35 -6.31 2.40
C ILE A 41 8.25 -6.95 1.56
N GLU A 42 7.03 -7.06 2.11
CA GLU A 42 5.88 -7.55 1.37
C GLU A 42 5.59 -6.67 0.16
N LEU A 43 5.63 -5.34 0.31
CA LEU A 43 5.41 -4.42 -0.82
C LEU A 43 6.54 -4.45 -1.84
N LEU A 44 7.81 -4.56 -1.44
CA LEU A 44 8.96 -4.62 -2.36
C LEU A 44 8.94 -5.85 -3.27
N THR A 45 8.52 -6.99 -2.72
CA THR A 45 8.63 -8.31 -3.40
C THR A 45 7.37 -8.71 -4.16
N ARG A 46 6.33 -7.88 -4.12
CA ARG A 46 5.05 -8.15 -4.78
C ARG A 46 4.95 -7.40 -6.11
N ILE A 47 4.28 -8.07 -7.05
CA ILE A 47 3.78 -7.51 -8.31
C ILE A 47 2.94 -6.23 -8.10
N THR A 48 2.44 -5.98 -6.88
CA THR A 48 1.68 -4.76 -6.54
C THR A 48 2.50 -3.48 -6.57
N THR A 49 3.83 -3.54 -6.66
CA THR A 49 4.71 -2.37 -6.80
C THR A 49 5.62 -2.43 -8.02
N GLN A 50 5.87 -3.62 -8.56
CA GLN A 50 6.59 -3.82 -9.82
C GLN A 50 5.65 -3.69 -11.01
N ALA A 51 6.06 -2.94 -12.03
CA ALA A 51 5.26 -2.82 -13.25
C ALA A 51 5.18 -4.19 -13.94
N LEU A 52 3.97 -4.71 -14.15
CA LEU A 52 3.80 -5.80 -15.09
C LEU A 52 3.99 -5.23 -16.51
N PRO A 53 4.86 -5.81 -17.34
CA PRO A 53 4.82 -5.58 -18.77
C PRO A 53 3.39 -5.74 -19.27
N THR A 54 2.96 -4.90 -20.21
CA THR A 54 1.58 -4.92 -20.74
C THR A 54 1.17 -6.29 -21.28
N GLU A 55 2.15 -7.10 -21.68
CA GLU A 55 1.95 -8.43 -22.28
C GLU A 55 2.12 -9.61 -21.31
N SER A 56 2.38 -9.37 -20.02
CA SER A 56 2.55 -10.45 -19.05
C SER A 56 1.70 -10.28 -17.78
N GLY A 57 1.36 -11.42 -17.17
CA GLY A 57 0.46 -11.52 -16.01
C GLY A 57 -1.02 -11.37 -16.37
N ASP A 58 -1.90 -11.92 -15.52
CA ASP A 58 -3.35 -11.79 -15.63
C ASP A 58 -3.93 -10.87 -14.53
N GLU A 59 -5.02 -10.18 -14.86
CA GLU A 59 -5.66 -9.19 -14.01
C GLU A 59 -6.19 -9.79 -12.70
N LYS A 60 -6.60 -11.07 -12.72
CA LYS A 60 -7.08 -11.77 -11.54
C LYS A 60 -5.95 -12.00 -10.54
N THR A 61 -4.79 -12.49 -10.99
CA THR A 61 -3.61 -12.66 -10.13
C THR A 61 -3.16 -11.32 -9.54
N ALA A 62 -3.16 -10.23 -10.34
CA ALA A 62 -2.86 -8.90 -9.85
C ALA A 62 -3.84 -8.44 -8.76
N LEU A 63 -5.15 -8.62 -9.01
CA LEU A 63 -6.21 -8.28 -8.06
C LEU A 63 -6.10 -9.10 -6.75
N ASP A 64 -5.83 -10.39 -6.85
CA ASP A 64 -5.65 -11.28 -5.70
C ASP A 64 -4.42 -10.87 -4.86
N SER A 65 -3.33 -10.49 -5.52
CA SER A 65 -2.14 -9.97 -4.85
C SER A 65 -2.44 -8.69 -4.06
N ILE A 66 -3.17 -7.74 -4.67
CA ILE A 66 -3.61 -6.49 -4.00
C ILE A 66 -4.55 -6.79 -2.84
N TYR A 67 -5.54 -7.66 -3.04
CA TYR A 67 -6.49 -8.02 -2.00
C TYR A 67 -5.81 -8.70 -0.80
N SER A 68 -4.75 -9.48 -1.05
CA SER A 68 -4.01 -10.14 0.03
C SER A 68 -3.31 -9.17 0.99
N LEU A 69 -3.07 -7.90 0.61
CA LEU A 69 -2.56 -6.86 1.51
C LEU A 69 -3.43 -6.68 2.76
N PHE A 70 -4.75 -6.86 2.64
CA PHE A 70 -5.63 -6.84 3.81
C PHE A 70 -5.30 -7.93 4.81
N LYS A 71 -5.01 -9.15 4.34
CA LYS A 71 -4.68 -10.30 5.19
C LYS A 71 -3.29 -10.12 5.79
N THR A 72 -2.30 -9.74 4.99
CA THR A 72 -0.91 -9.49 5.41
C THR A 72 -0.85 -8.41 6.48
N THR A 73 -1.46 -7.25 6.24
CA THR A 73 -1.46 -6.14 7.19
C THR A 73 -2.19 -6.51 8.48
N ARG A 74 -3.36 -7.18 8.41
CA ARG A 74 -4.05 -7.64 9.62
C ARG A 74 -3.21 -8.61 10.45
N ARG A 75 -2.45 -9.49 9.80
CA ARG A 75 -1.55 -10.41 10.47
C ARG A 75 -0.47 -9.63 11.24
N ILE A 76 0.21 -8.70 10.58
CA ILE A 76 1.25 -7.85 11.20
C ILE A 76 0.69 -7.07 12.39
N LEU A 77 -0.47 -6.43 12.23
CA LEU A 77 -1.13 -5.66 13.31
C LEU A 77 -1.48 -6.54 14.51
N LYS A 78 -1.95 -7.78 14.28
CA LYS A 78 -2.28 -8.72 15.36
C LYS A 78 -1.04 -9.26 16.06
N GLU A 79 0.04 -9.53 15.32
CA GLU A 79 1.31 -9.99 15.88
C GLU A 79 1.97 -8.93 16.76
N GLN A 80 1.94 -7.66 16.34
CA GLN A 80 2.54 -6.55 17.09
C GLN A 80 1.65 -6.00 18.21
N GLY A 81 0.33 -6.16 18.07
CA GLY A 81 -0.65 -5.61 19.01
C GLY A 81 -0.51 -4.10 19.16
N GLN A 82 -0.70 -3.61 20.39
CA GLN A 82 -0.70 -2.17 20.70
C GLN A 82 0.66 -1.48 20.57
N ASN A 83 1.74 -2.23 20.32
CA ASN A 83 3.10 -1.68 20.26
C ASN A 83 3.43 -0.99 18.93
N CYS A 84 2.53 -1.04 17.94
CA CYS A 84 2.71 -0.47 16.60
C CYS A 84 1.62 0.58 16.25
N ILE A 85 1.30 1.48 17.19
CA ILE A 85 0.17 2.39 17.02
C ILE A 85 0.36 3.42 15.90
N GLU A 86 1.59 3.90 15.67
CA GLU A 86 1.88 4.86 14.60
C GLU A 86 1.79 4.19 13.23
N PHE A 87 2.34 2.98 13.09
CA PHE A 87 2.14 2.13 11.93
C PHE A 87 0.65 1.85 11.70
N THR A 88 -0.11 1.53 12.76
CA THR A 88 -1.54 1.22 12.68
C THR A 88 -2.34 2.37 12.09
N LYS A 89 -2.08 3.60 12.54
CA LYS A 89 -2.77 4.81 12.05
C LYS A 89 -2.63 4.94 10.53
N ILE A 90 -1.45 4.65 9.98
CA ILE A 90 -1.18 4.77 8.55
C ILE A 90 -1.75 3.56 7.81
N ALA A 91 -1.44 2.34 8.24
CA ALA A 91 -1.78 1.11 7.53
C ALA A 91 -3.29 0.93 7.37
N VAL A 92 -4.07 1.21 8.42
CA VAL A 92 -5.54 1.13 8.37
C VAL A 92 -6.12 2.14 7.39
N VAL A 93 -5.55 3.35 7.34
CA VAL A 93 -6.02 4.42 6.46
C VAL A 93 -5.71 4.09 5.00
N VAL A 94 -4.48 3.67 4.70
CA VAL A 94 -4.08 3.27 3.34
C VAL A 94 -4.94 2.10 2.83
N LEU A 95 -5.13 1.05 3.66
CA LEU A 95 -5.98 -0.07 3.25
C LEU A 95 -7.41 0.36 2.92
N ASN A 96 -8.00 1.28 3.69
CA ASN A 96 -9.40 1.67 3.52
C ASN A 96 -9.62 2.76 2.47
N GLN A 97 -8.67 3.67 2.28
CA GLN A 97 -8.84 4.82 1.38
C GLN A 97 -8.15 4.62 0.03
N VAL A 98 -7.11 3.77 -0.04
CA VAL A 98 -6.34 3.54 -1.26
C VAL A 98 -6.65 2.16 -1.85
N VAL A 99 -6.51 1.09 -1.06
CA VAL A 99 -6.64 -0.29 -1.57
C VAL A 99 -8.12 -0.74 -1.68
N ARG A 100 -8.96 -0.39 -0.70
CA ARG A 100 -10.37 -0.82 -0.67
C ARG A 100 -11.17 -0.35 -1.88
N PRO A 101 -11.10 0.92 -2.34
CA PRO A 101 -11.89 1.35 -3.50
C PRO A 101 -11.55 0.56 -4.77
N PHE A 102 -10.26 0.29 -4.99
CA PHE A 102 -9.80 -0.51 -6.12
C PHE A 102 -10.36 -1.94 -6.06
N THR A 103 -10.14 -2.64 -4.95
CA THR A 103 -10.61 -4.03 -4.78
C THR A 103 -12.14 -4.13 -4.81
N ALA A 104 -12.86 -3.17 -4.23
CA ALA A 104 -14.33 -3.15 -4.24
C ALA A 104 -14.91 -2.98 -5.65
N LYS A 105 -14.23 -2.24 -6.53
CA LYS A 105 -14.64 -2.08 -7.92
C LYS A 105 -14.38 -3.33 -8.74
N TRP A 106 -13.17 -3.89 -8.63
CA TRP A 106 -12.70 -4.93 -9.55
C TRP A 106 -13.06 -6.35 -9.13
N HIS A 107 -13.31 -6.61 -7.85
CA HIS A 107 -13.69 -7.94 -7.37
C HIS A 107 -15.01 -8.47 -7.97
N PRO A 108 -16.12 -7.72 -7.98
CA PRO A 108 -17.36 -8.18 -8.62
C PRO A 108 -17.18 -8.44 -10.13
N LYS A 109 -16.40 -7.57 -10.81
CA LYS A 109 -16.09 -7.69 -12.24
C LYS A 109 -15.29 -8.95 -12.55
N SER A 110 -14.29 -9.26 -11.72
CA SER A 110 -13.52 -10.50 -11.82
C SER A 110 -14.40 -11.75 -11.70
N ILE A 111 -15.36 -11.76 -10.75
CA ILE A 111 -16.32 -12.86 -10.58
C ILE A 111 -17.26 -12.98 -11.79
N ALA A 112 -17.65 -11.86 -12.38
CA ALA A 112 -18.54 -11.82 -13.55
C ALA A 112 -17.86 -12.22 -14.88
N GLY A 113 -16.55 -12.53 -14.87
CA GLY A 113 -15.79 -12.85 -16.08
C GLY A 113 -15.42 -11.62 -16.92
N ASP A 114 -15.47 -10.41 -16.36
CA ASP A 114 -15.17 -9.18 -17.12
C ASP A 114 -13.71 -9.14 -17.62
N PHE A 115 -12.78 -9.89 -17.02
CA PHE A 115 -11.40 -10.00 -17.52
C PHE A 115 -11.25 -10.82 -18.81
N GLU A 116 -12.35 -11.32 -19.39
CA GLU A 116 -12.36 -11.84 -20.76
C GLU A 116 -12.56 -10.72 -21.81
N LYS A 117 -12.90 -9.51 -21.35
CA LYS A 117 -13.19 -8.35 -22.21
C LYS A 117 -11.97 -7.43 -22.25
N GLU A 118 -11.40 -7.24 -23.43
CA GLU A 118 -10.21 -6.40 -23.64
C GLU A 118 -10.36 -4.99 -23.05
N ALA A 119 -11.54 -4.36 -23.21
CA ALA A 119 -11.81 -3.04 -22.67
C ALA A 119 -11.73 -2.98 -21.13
N GLU A 120 -12.17 -4.04 -20.44
CA GLU A 120 -12.13 -4.13 -18.98
C GLU A 120 -10.70 -4.42 -18.49
N CYS A 121 -9.95 -5.26 -19.20
CA CYS A 121 -8.53 -5.48 -18.90
C CYS A 121 -7.72 -4.19 -19.04
N ASN A 122 -7.94 -3.42 -20.10
CA ASN A 122 -7.28 -2.14 -20.30
C ASN A 122 -7.64 -1.14 -19.18
N ALA A 123 -8.92 -1.03 -18.83
CA ALA A 123 -9.35 -0.17 -17.74
C ALA A 123 -8.77 -0.60 -16.38
N PHE A 124 -8.67 -1.91 -16.10
CA PHE A 124 -8.03 -2.44 -14.91
C PHE A 124 -6.55 -2.06 -14.85
N ARG A 125 -5.82 -2.26 -15.96
CA ARG A 125 -4.38 -1.97 -16.03
C ARG A 125 -4.08 -0.48 -15.87
N GLU A 126 -4.90 0.41 -16.41
CA GLU A 126 -4.73 1.85 -16.19
C GLU A 126 -4.95 2.25 -14.73
N GLU A 127 -5.99 1.72 -14.08
CA GLU A 127 -6.22 1.99 -12.65
C GLU A 127 -5.18 1.31 -11.75
N LEU A 128 -4.67 0.15 -12.17
CA LEU A 128 -3.58 -0.53 -11.48
C LEU A 128 -2.32 0.34 -11.47
N LYS A 129 -1.95 0.95 -12.60
CA LYS A 129 -0.80 1.88 -12.68
C LYS A 129 -0.95 3.04 -11.69
N LEU A 130 -2.14 3.63 -11.61
CA LEU A 130 -2.42 4.70 -10.65
C LEU A 130 -2.31 4.22 -9.20
N LEU A 131 -2.83 3.04 -8.89
CA LEU A 131 -2.70 2.43 -7.57
C LEU A 131 -1.23 2.13 -7.23
N GLN A 132 -0.44 1.64 -8.19
CA GLN A 132 0.98 1.33 -8.00
C GLN A 132 1.78 2.59 -7.61
N VAL A 133 1.46 3.75 -8.19
CA VAL A 133 2.09 5.02 -7.80
C VAL A 133 1.82 5.34 -6.33
N GLU A 134 0.59 5.18 -5.86
CA GLU A 134 0.23 5.41 -4.45
C GLU A 134 0.87 4.36 -3.51
N LEU A 135 0.93 3.09 -3.94
CA LEU A 135 1.59 2.03 -3.17
C LEU A 135 3.11 2.21 -3.09
N ARG A 136 3.76 2.77 -4.11
CA ARG A 136 5.18 3.14 -4.06
C ARG A 136 5.43 4.28 -3.08
N LYS A 137 4.59 5.32 -3.06
CA LYS A 137 4.66 6.36 -2.01
C LYS A 137 4.55 5.74 -0.61
N TYR A 138 3.61 4.82 -0.43
CA TYR A 138 3.44 4.12 0.83
C TYR A 138 4.64 3.23 1.19
N SER A 139 5.21 2.51 0.23
CA SER A 139 6.40 1.67 0.43
C SER A 139 7.59 2.48 0.94
N ARG A 140 7.89 3.63 0.32
CA ARG A 140 8.95 4.56 0.76
C ARG A 140 8.70 5.10 2.17
N ALA A 141 7.44 5.46 2.47
CA ALA A 141 7.05 5.87 3.81
C ALA A 141 7.26 4.77 4.86
N LEU A 142 7.05 3.49 4.49
CA LEU A 142 7.32 2.35 5.37
C LEU A 142 8.82 2.12 5.56
N ALA A 143 9.66 2.33 4.55
CA ALA A 143 11.11 2.25 4.68
C ALA A 143 11.64 3.29 5.70
N ASP A 144 11.18 4.54 5.58
CA ASP A 144 11.52 5.60 6.54
C ASP A 144 11.00 5.30 7.96
N LEU A 145 9.76 4.83 8.09
CA LEU A 145 9.22 4.39 9.38
C LEU A 145 10.00 3.22 9.96
N ALA A 146 10.52 2.32 9.12
CA ALA A 146 11.35 1.20 9.53
C ALA A 146 12.79 1.59 9.88
N ASP A 147 13.21 2.83 9.59
CA ASP A 147 14.57 3.34 9.78
C ASP A 147 15.60 2.54 8.95
N VAL A 148 15.26 2.26 7.67
CA VAL A 148 16.09 1.50 6.72
C VAL A 148 16.27 2.26 5.40
N GLU A 149 17.24 1.83 4.60
CA GLU A 149 17.42 2.32 3.24
C GLU A 149 16.21 2.01 2.34
N ASP A 150 15.80 3.00 1.56
CA ASP A 150 14.71 2.87 0.59
C ASP A 150 15.21 2.18 -0.69
N LEU A 151 14.63 1.03 -0.97
CA LEU A 151 14.91 0.13 -2.09
C LEU A 151 13.70 0.04 -3.03
N THR A 152 12.71 0.93 -2.90
CA THR A 152 11.47 0.90 -3.69
C THR A 152 11.74 0.97 -5.19
N ASN A 153 12.81 1.64 -5.59
CA ASN A 153 13.20 1.85 -6.98
C ASN A 153 14.48 1.06 -7.34
N LEU A 154 14.77 -0.05 -6.65
CA LEU A 154 16.01 -0.82 -6.84
C LEU A 154 16.21 -1.32 -8.28
N GLU A 155 15.13 -1.55 -9.02
CA GLU A 155 15.13 -2.07 -10.39
C GLU A 155 14.74 -1.02 -11.45
N ASP A 156 14.47 0.23 -11.04
CA ASP A 156 14.19 1.31 -11.98
C ASP A 156 15.52 1.70 -12.65
N ILE A 157 15.73 1.22 -13.87
CA ILE A 157 16.87 1.62 -14.71
C ILE A 157 16.62 3.07 -15.18
N GLU A 158 17.57 3.97 -14.93
CA GLU A 158 17.58 5.35 -15.48
C GLU A 158 17.49 5.39 -17.01
#